data_AF-A0A7S2FAM7-F1
#
_entry.id   AF-A0A7S2FAM7-F1
#
_cell.length_a   1.000
_cell.length_b   1.000
_cell.length_c   1.000
_cell.angle_alpha   90.00
_cell.angle_beta   90.00
_cell.angle_gamma   90.00
#
_symmetry.space_group_name_H-M   'P 1'
#
loop_
_entity.id
_entity.type
_entity.pdbx_description
1 polymer ?
#
loop_
_entity_poly.entity_id
_entity_poly.type
_entity_poly.pdbx_seq_one_letter_code
_entity_poly.pdbx_strand_id
1 'polypeptide(L)'
;VKFSLLRTDDPCTCMLTDEVCSCGEAMRLMNCIVDACTSGKCACEPYTLHDTCVSVAGTCSALDIRCKQEKAECMDEESSRSLPEANSTEATRMAADMYDHLRDLKDQRCRLKLAVQDGWLNAKKRLEKVEAEIKRQMEDLTMMRQPLPEMHCEKHFEEWHEPPEVPESMRAPMKVEVAATAAPSEAPTEAPETVEESANATTGAGEPAASAEKSTSAKQGVSHIRIAIVLVVVLGAVSVIVCAMRTART
;
A
#
# COMPACT_ATOMS: atom_id res chain seq x y z
N VAL A 1 -26.70 28.32 -16.17
CA VAL A 1 -26.71 26.85 -16.17
C VAL A 1 -28.00 26.40 -15.51
N LYS A 2 -28.87 25.67 -16.21
CA LYS A 2 -30.18 25.25 -15.69
C LYS A 2 -29.99 23.91 -14.98
N PHE A 3 -30.07 23.91 -13.66
CA PHE A 3 -29.93 22.70 -12.84
C PHE A 3 -31.27 21.97 -12.77
N SER A 4 -31.28 20.67 -13.03
CA SER A 4 -32.43 19.79 -12.84
C SER A 4 -31.97 18.60 -11.99
N LEU A 5 -32.62 18.40 -10.84
CA LEU A 5 -32.26 17.45 -9.79
C LEU A 5 -32.90 16.06 -10.05
N LEU A 6 -32.22 15.20 -10.81
CA LEU A 6 -32.55 13.77 -10.91
C LEU A 6 -31.25 12.95 -10.99
N ARG A 7 -31.06 11.99 -10.07
CA ARG A 7 -30.00 10.97 -10.17
C ARG A 7 -30.25 10.17 -11.45
N THR A 8 -29.34 10.29 -12.40
CA THR A 8 -29.27 9.42 -13.57
C THR A 8 -28.19 8.38 -13.31
N ASP A 9 -28.42 7.11 -13.66
CA ASP A 9 -27.45 6.01 -13.51
C ASP A 9 -26.28 6.10 -14.51
N ASP A 10 -26.10 7.27 -15.13
CA ASP A 10 -25.10 7.49 -16.16
C ASP A 10 -23.75 7.81 -15.51
N PRO A 11 -22.69 7.01 -15.78
CA PRO A 11 -21.36 7.22 -15.19
C PRO A 11 -20.70 8.52 -15.66
N CYS A 12 -21.30 9.22 -16.63
CA CYS A 12 -20.82 10.47 -17.20
C CYS A 12 -21.53 11.70 -16.64
N THR A 13 -22.50 11.52 -15.73
CA THR A 13 -23.26 12.63 -15.14
C THR A 13 -22.76 12.89 -13.73
N CYS A 14 -21.95 13.94 -13.57
CA CYS A 14 -21.46 14.39 -12.29
C CYS A 14 -22.27 15.60 -11.81
N MET A 15 -22.82 15.54 -10.60
CA MET A 15 -23.70 16.57 -10.05
C MET A 15 -23.24 16.99 -8.66
N LEU A 16 -23.42 18.26 -8.32
CA LEU A 16 -23.41 18.73 -6.94
C LEU A 16 -24.72 18.29 -6.30
N THR A 17 -24.67 17.42 -5.29
CA THR A 17 -25.88 16.88 -4.63
C THR A 17 -26.54 17.88 -3.71
N ASP A 18 -25.81 18.88 -3.23
CA ASP A 18 -26.25 19.79 -2.18
C ASP A 18 -26.16 21.25 -2.64
N GLU A 19 -27.10 22.08 -2.17
CA GLU A 19 -27.12 23.54 -2.40
C GLU A 19 -26.02 24.28 -1.62
N VAL A 20 -25.25 23.55 -0.81
CA VAL A 20 -24.19 24.14 0.01
C VAL A 20 -22.88 24.12 -0.76
N CYS A 21 -22.39 25.31 -1.09
CA CYS A 21 -21.04 25.54 -1.59
C CYS A 21 -20.01 25.17 -0.50
N SER A 22 -19.70 23.88 -0.39
CA SER A 22 -18.64 23.36 0.48
C SER A 22 -17.47 22.82 -0.34
N CYS A 23 -16.27 22.94 0.22
CA CYS A 23 -15.05 22.40 -0.34
C CYS A 23 -15.15 20.89 -0.64
N GLY A 24 -15.77 20.12 0.26
CA GLY A 24 -15.94 18.67 0.12
C GLY A 24 -16.81 18.28 -1.08
N GLU A 25 -17.96 18.92 -1.25
CA GLU A 25 -18.85 18.64 -2.39
C GLU A 25 -18.23 19.10 -3.72
N ALA A 26 -17.57 20.26 -3.73
CA ALA A 26 -16.84 20.73 -4.91
C ALA A 26 -15.77 19.72 -5.34
N MET A 27 -14.99 19.19 -4.39
CA MET A 27 -13.97 18.18 -4.70
C MET A 27 -14.56 16.84 -5.13
N ARG A 28 -15.71 16.41 -4.59
CA ARG A 28 -16.42 15.20 -5.06
C ARG A 28 -16.85 15.32 -6.52
N LEU A 29 -17.37 16.48 -6.92
CA LEU A 29 -17.71 16.74 -8.31
C LEU A 29 -16.49 16.64 -9.23
N MET A 30 -15.37 17.27 -8.84
CA MET A 30 -14.13 17.23 -9.63
C MET A 30 -13.59 15.80 -9.76
N ASN A 31 -13.60 15.03 -8.67
CA ASN A 31 -13.17 13.62 -8.70
C ASN A 31 -14.09 12.77 -9.58
N CYS A 32 -15.40 12.97 -9.53
CA CYS A 32 -16.33 12.28 -10.42
C CYS A 32 -16.00 12.53 -11.89
N ILE A 33 -15.68 13.78 -12.28
CA ILE A 33 -15.31 14.12 -13.66
C ILE A 33 -14.01 13.42 -14.04
N VAL A 34 -12.99 13.46 -13.18
CA VAL A 34 -11.72 12.76 -13.42
C VAL A 34 -11.94 11.26 -13.60
N ASP A 35 -12.71 10.62 -12.72
CA ASP A 35 -12.99 9.18 -12.78
C ASP A 35 -13.79 8.83 -14.03
N ALA A 36 -14.81 9.62 -14.38
CA ALA A 36 -15.60 9.43 -15.60
C ALA A 36 -14.75 9.52 -16.86
N CYS A 37 -13.87 10.53 -16.95
CA CYS A 37 -12.99 10.74 -18.10
C CYS A 37 -11.88 9.69 -18.20
N THR A 38 -11.25 9.34 -17.07
CA THR A 38 -10.18 8.32 -17.03
C THR A 38 -10.71 6.90 -17.27
N SER A 39 -11.99 6.65 -16.97
CA SER A 39 -12.63 5.36 -17.27
C SER A 39 -12.71 5.04 -18.77
N GLY A 40 -12.58 6.05 -19.64
CA GLY A 40 -12.78 5.91 -21.09
C GLY A 40 -14.22 5.61 -21.51
N LYS A 41 -15.18 5.60 -20.57
CA LYS A 41 -16.61 5.39 -20.86
C LYS A 41 -17.31 6.67 -21.32
N CYS A 42 -16.71 7.83 -21.04
CA CYS A 42 -17.27 9.14 -21.31
C CYS A 42 -16.38 9.89 -22.30
N ALA A 43 -17.00 10.58 -23.25
CA ALA A 43 -16.30 11.48 -24.17
C ALA A 43 -16.05 12.82 -23.47
N CYS A 44 -14.84 13.01 -22.95
CA CYS A 44 -14.44 14.23 -22.27
C CYS A 44 -13.58 15.13 -23.16
N GLU A 45 -13.79 16.45 -23.06
CA GLU A 45 -12.92 17.43 -23.70
C GLU A 45 -11.71 17.73 -22.79
N PRO A 46 -10.55 18.12 -23.35
CA PRO A 46 -9.31 18.32 -22.59
C PRO A 46 -9.37 19.44 -21.54
N TYR A 47 -10.43 20.27 -21.54
CA TYR A 47 -10.63 21.36 -20.59
C TYR A 47 -11.90 21.20 -19.74
N THR A 48 -12.63 20.09 -19.85
CA THR A 48 -13.89 19.88 -19.12
C THR A 48 -13.72 20.02 -17.61
N LEU A 49 -12.62 19.48 -17.05
CA LEU A 49 -12.33 19.59 -15.62
C LEU A 49 -12.05 21.05 -15.20
N HIS A 50 -11.21 21.74 -15.96
CA HIS A 50 -10.85 23.13 -15.68
C HIS A 50 -12.06 24.06 -15.78
N ASP A 51 -12.83 23.96 -16.86
CA ASP A 51 -13.98 24.83 -17.11
C ASP A 51 -15.09 24.59 -16.07
N THR A 52 -15.29 23.34 -15.68
CA THR A 52 -16.21 23.02 -14.58
C THR A 52 -15.71 23.58 -13.26
N CYS A 53 -14.41 23.47 -12.97
CA CYS A 53 -13.80 24.05 -11.78
C CYS A 53 -14.00 25.57 -11.72
N VAL A 54 -13.73 26.29 -12.82
CA VAL A 54 -13.93 27.74 -12.89
C VAL A 54 -15.41 28.10 -12.73
N SER A 55 -16.32 27.32 -13.32
CA SER A 55 -17.76 27.51 -13.14
C SER A 55 -18.20 27.33 -11.69
N VAL A 56 -17.66 26.33 -10.98
CA VAL A 56 -17.98 26.08 -9.56
C VAL A 56 -17.39 27.20 -8.70
N ALA A 57 -16.13 27.59 -8.92
CA ALA A 57 -15.50 28.71 -8.22
C ALA A 57 -16.28 30.03 -8.40
N GLY A 58 -16.79 30.29 -9.62
CA GLY A 58 -17.62 31.46 -9.91
C GLY A 58 -19.02 31.41 -9.29
N THR A 59 -19.59 30.20 -9.14
CA THR A 59 -20.90 30.01 -8.50
C THR A 59 -20.79 30.09 -6.98
N CYS A 60 -19.68 29.60 -6.42
CA CYS A 60 -19.41 29.50 -5.00
C CYS A 60 -18.35 30.51 -4.57
N SER A 61 -18.71 31.79 -4.53
CA SER A 61 -17.77 32.89 -4.20
C SER A 61 -17.16 32.82 -2.79
N ALA A 62 -17.72 31.98 -1.91
CA ALA A 62 -17.19 31.75 -0.56
C ALA A 62 -16.05 30.71 -0.52
N LEU A 63 -15.87 29.92 -1.59
CA LEU A 63 -14.84 28.88 -1.66
C LEU A 63 -13.61 29.42 -2.40
N ASP A 64 -12.43 29.30 -1.80
CA ASP A 64 -11.17 29.54 -2.51
C ASP A 64 -10.71 28.25 -3.20
N ILE A 65 -11.13 28.07 -4.46
CA ILE A 65 -10.76 26.92 -5.29
C ILE A 65 -9.77 27.37 -6.37
N ARG A 66 -8.62 26.70 -6.42
CA ARG A 66 -7.61 26.84 -7.45
C ARG A 66 -7.80 25.80 -8.54
N CYS A 67 -8.14 26.27 -9.73
CA CYS A 67 -8.34 25.44 -10.91
C CYS A 67 -7.03 25.34 -11.73
N LYS A 68 -6.53 24.11 -11.92
CA LYS A 68 -5.46 23.78 -12.86
C LYS A 68 -6.03 22.89 -13.97
N GLN A 69 -5.29 22.72 -15.07
CA GLN A 69 -5.76 21.97 -16.24
C GLN A 69 -6.13 20.52 -15.91
N GLU A 70 -5.35 19.86 -15.04
CA GLU A 70 -5.50 18.44 -14.70
C GLU A 70 -5.96 18.19 -13.25
N LYS A 71 -6.15 19.26 -12.45
CA LYS A 71 -6.48 19.13 -11.02
C LYS A 71 -7.19 20.37 -10.48
N ALA A 72 -8.10 20.18 -9.54
CA ALA A 72 -8.66 21.24 -8.71
C ALA A 72 -8.13 21.10 -7.27
N GLU A 73 -7.84 22.23 -6.62
CA GLU A 73 -7.40 22.28 -5.22
C GLU A 73 -8.25 23.29 -4.48
N CYS A 74 -8.84 22.91 -3.36
CA CYS A 74 -9.64 23.79 -2.53
C CYS A 74 -8.85 24.19 -1.27
N MET A 75 -8.85 25.49 -0.94
CA MET A 75 -8.00 26.10 0.10
C MET A 75 -8.75 26.35 1.43
N ASP A 76 -9.97 25.86 1.60
CA ASP A 76 -10.71 26.07 2.86
C ASP A 76 -10.02 25.41 4.05
N GLU A 77 -9.54 26.25 4.98
CA GLU A 77 -8.81 25.84 6.19
C GLU A 77 -9.66 25.08 7.21
N GLU A 78 -10.97 24.95 6.98
CA GLU A 78 -11.86 24.19 7.85
C GLU A 78 -11.89 22.69 7.51
N SER A 79 -11.61 22.31 6.26
CA SER A 79 -11.58 20.89 5.87
C SER A 79 -10.26 20.18 6.21
N SER A 80 -9.19 20.94 6.50
CA SER A 80 -7.92 20.42 7.04
C SER A 80 -7.93 20.27 8.56
N ARG A 81 -9.03 20.60 9.25
CA ARG A 81 -9.26 20.26 10.67
C ARG A 81 -9.80 18.85 10.89
N SER A 82 -9.79 18.00 9.85
CA SER A 82 -9.85 16.55 10.01
C SER A 82 -8.52 16.04 10.55
N LEU A 83 -8.33 16.23 11.87
CA LEU A 83 -7.32 15.68 12.78
C LEU A 83 -5.84 16.05 12.52
N PRO A 84 -5.14 16.65 13.52
CA PRO A 84 -3.69 16.66 13.54
C PRO A 84 -3.17 15.25 13.84
N GLU A 85 -3.10 14.40 12.81
CA GLU A 85 -2.59 13.02 12.89
C GLU A 85 -1.34 12.81 12.01
N ALA A 86 -0.69 13.90 11.59
CA ALA A 86 0.46 13.87 10.68
C ALA A 86 1.76 13.27 11.27
N ASN A 87 1.84 13.04 12.59
CA ASN A 87 2.94 12.28 13.20
C ASN A 87 2.59 10.81 13.44
N SER A 88 1.32 10.42 13.36
CA SER A 88 0.86 9.02 13.50
C SER A 88 0.94 8.27 12.16
N THR A 89 0.87 8.98 11.02
CA THR A 89 0.83 8.32 9.71
C THR A 89 2.10 7.55 9.37
N GLU A 90 3.28 8.02 9.76
CA GLU A 90 4.52 7.32 9.39
C GLU A 90 4.74 6.06 10.23
N ALA A 91 4.58 6.15 11.55
CA ALA A 91 4.63 4.99 12.43
C ALA A 91 3.53 3.95 12.09
N THR A 92 2.33 4.41 11.73
CA THR A 92 1.23 3.52 11.31
C THR A 92 1.53 2.86 9.97
N ARG A 93 2.13 3.59 9.01
CA ARG A 93 2.55 3.01 7.72
C ARG A 93 3.66 1.98 7.91
N MET A 94 4.67 2.28 8.72
CA MET A 94 5.72 1.32 9.07
C MET A 94 5.14 0.08 9.75
N ALA A 95 4.22 0.26 10.71
CA ALA A 95 3.55 -0.87 11.36
C ALA A 95 2.74 -1.71 10.36
N ALA A 96 2.02 -1.08 9.43
CA ALA A 96 1.29 -1.79 8.37
C ALA A 96 2.22 -2.63 7.49
N ASP A 97 3.33 -2.06 7.04
CA ASP A 97 4.33 -2.79 6.25
C ASP A 97 4.93 -3.97 7.03
N MET A 98 5.16 -3.80 8.34
CA MET A 98 5.62 -4.89 9.21
C MET A 98 4.59 -6.01 9.36
N TYR A 99 3.30 -5.68 9.44
CA TYR A 99 2.23 -6.69 9.51
C TYR A 99 2.15 -7.53 8.24
N ASP A 100 2.25 -6.90 7.06
CA ASP A 100 2.27 -7.62 5.80
C ASP A 100 3.51 -8.52 5.70
N HIS A 101 4.67 -8.05 6.13
CA HIS A 101 5.89 -8.86 6.17
C HIS A 101 5.76 -10.05 7.14
N LEU A 102 5.18 -9.85 8.32
CA LEU A 102 4.94 -10.93 9.29
C LEU A 102 3.96 -11.98 8.75
N ARG A 103 2.96 -11.57 7.97
CA ARG A 103 2.05 -12.49 7.29
C ARG A 103 2.80 -13.41 6.31
N ASP A 104 3.69 -12.85 5.49
CA ASP A 104 4.51 -13.62 4.57
C ASP A 104 5.46 -14.58 5.30
N LEU A 105 6.10 -14.13 6.39
CA LEU A 105 6.96 -14.97 7.20
C LEU A 105 6.20 -16.11 7.88
N LYS A 106 4.95 -15.87 8.32
CA LYS A 106 4.09 -16.93 8.87
C LYS A 106 3.86 -18.03 7.85
N ASP A 107 3.46 -17.67 6.64
CA ASP A 107 3.23 -18.63 5.55
C ASP A 107 4.50 -19.42 5.21
N GLN A 108 5.65 -18.74 5.14
CA GLN A 108 6.94 -19.39 4.92
C GLN A 108 7.29 -20.37 6.05
N ARG A 109 7.10 -19.95 7.30
CA ARG A 109 7.34 -20.79 8.49
C ARG A 109 6.51 -22.06 8.42
N CYS A 110 5.24 -21.95 8.08
CA CYS A 110 4.32 -23.10 8.03
C CYS A 110 4.68 -24.08 6.91
N ARG A 111 5.04 -23.58 5.72
CA ARG A 111 5.55 -24.44 4.63
C ARG A 111 6.86 -25.14 5.02
N LEU A 112 7.77 -24.44 5.69
CA LEU A 112 9.04 -25.02 6.13
C LEU A 112 8.87 -26.05 7.25
N LYS A 113 7.92 -25.85 8.18
CA LYS A 113 7.56 -26.85 9.19
C LYS A 113 7.09 -28.16 8.55
N LEU A 114 6.24 -28.08 7.53
CA LEU A 114 5.80 -29.26 6.79
C LEU A 114 6.98 -29.92 6.05
N ALA A 115 7.82 -29.14 5.37
CA ALA A 115 9.00 -29.68 4.69
C ALA A 115 10.00 -30.37 5.64
N VAL A 116 10.14 -29.88 6.87
CA VAL A 116 10.93 -30.55 7.92
C VAL A 116 10.33 -31.90 8.29
N GLN A 117 9.00 -31.97 8.45
CA GLN A 117 8.29 -33.24 8.72
C GLN A 117 8.46 -34.25 7.58
N ASP A 118 8.45 -33.76 6.34
CA ASP A 118 8.68 -34.55 5.12
C ASP A 118 10.16 -34.93 4.89
N GLY A 119 11.07 -34.50 5.77
CA GLY A 119 12.50 -34.86 5.69
C GLY A 119 13.30 -34.09 4.63
N TRP A 120 12.84 -32.90 4.21
CA TRP A 120 13.58 -32.09 3.23
C TRP A 120 14.90 -31.58 3.81
N LEU A 121 15.99 -31.87 3.09
CA LEU A 121 17.32 -31.38 3.44
C LEU A 121 17.34 -29.83 3.40
N ASN A 122 17.96 -29.22 4.40
CA ASN A 122 18.04 -27.76 4.63
C ASN A 122 16.75 -27.07 5.09
N ALA A 123 15.59 -27.74 5.13
CA ALA A 123 14.35 -27.09 5.58
C ALA A 123 14.47 -26.57 7.02
N LYS A 124 15.13 -27.32 7.92
CA LYS A 124 15.34 -26.92 9.32
C LYS A 124 16.16 -25.63 9.45
N LYS A 125 17.29 -25.53 8.76
CA LYS A 125 18.13 -24.33 8.80
C LYS A 125 17.40 -23.10 8.26
N ARG A 126 16.58 -23.27 7.23
CA ARG A 126 15.73 -22.20 6.70
C ARG A 126 14.63 -21.81 7.68
N LEU A 127 14.01 -22.78 8.35
CA LEU A 127 13.00 -22.56 9.38
C LEU A 127 13.56 -21.72 10.53
N GLU A 128 14.74 -22.07 11.04
CA GLU A 128 15.43 -21.32 12.10
C GLU A 128 15.68 -19.86 11.69
N LYS A 129 16.06 -19.62 10.43
CA LYS A 129 16.24 -18.26 9.90
C LYS A 129 14.93 -17.47 9.87
N VAL A 130 13.84 -18.08 9.42
CA VAL A 130 12.51 -17.45 9.37
C VAL A 130 11.99 -17.18 10.78
N GLU A 131 12.18 -18.10 11.72
CA GLU A 131 11.78 -17.92 13.12
C GLU A 131 12.55 -16.79 13.81
N ALA A 132 13.86 -16.65 13.53
CA ALA A 132 14.65 -15.54 14.04
C ALA A 132 14.16 -14.19 13.50
N GLU A 133 13.82 -14.11 12.22
CA GLU A 133 13.30 -12.89 11.61
C GLU A 133 11.92 -12.51 12.18
N ILE A 134 11.02 -13.49 12.34
CA ILE A 134 9.72 -13.29 12.99
C ILE A 134 9.92 -12.71 14.38
N LYS A 135 10.84 -13.27 15.17
CA LYS A 135 11.11 -12.80 16.53
C LYS A 135 11.54 -11.33 16.54
N ARG A 136 12.45 -10.94 15.63
CA ARG A 136 12.92 -9.56 15.48
C ARG A 136 11.77 -8.59 15.20
N GLN A 137 10.94 -8.89 14.21
CA GLN A 137 9.78 -8.05 13.85
C GLN A 137 8.76 -7.92 14.98
N MET A 138 8.53 -9.00 15.74
CA MET A 138 7.63 -8.97 16.91
C MET A 138 8.20 -8.12 18.06
N GLU A 139 9.52 -8.14 18.28
CA GLU A 139 10.20 -7.25 19.24
C GLU A 139 10.05 -5.79 18.82
N ASP A 140 10.23 -5.48 17.52
CA ASP A 140 10.04 -4.14 16.97
C ASP A 140 8.60 -3.62 17.15
N LEU A 141 7.58 -4.45 16.86
CA LEU A 141 6.18 -4.11 17.13
C LEU A 141 5.91 -3.88 18.63
N THR A 142 6.54 -4.67 19.50
CA THR A 142 6.43 -4.51 20.96
C THR A 142 7.01 -3.17 21.41
N MET A 143 8.16 -2.77 20.85
CA MET A 143 8.78 -1.46 21.14
C MET A 143 7.87 -0.30 20.72
N MET A 144 7.14 -0.46 19.61
CA MET A 144 6.14 0.51 19.14
C MET A 144 4.79 0.43 19.87
N ARG A 145 4.63 -0.50 20.82
CA ARG A 145 3.37 -0.75 21.55
C ARG A 145 2.20 -1.13 20.64
N GLN A 146 2.49 -1.81 19.53
CA GLN A 146 1.50 -2.29 18.59
C GLN A 146 0.97 -3.68 19.01
N PRO A 147 -0.27 -4.06 18.63
CA PRO A 147 -0.80 -5.38 18.93
C PRO A 147 -0.01 -6.48 18.20
N LEU A 148 0.15 -7.62 18.87
CA LEU A 148 0.98 -8.72 18.38
C LEU A 148 0.10 -9.77 17.67
N PRO A 149 0.38 -10.11 16.40
CA PRO A 149 -0.39 -11.09 15.65
C PRO A 149 -0.07 -12.51 16.11
N GLU A 150 -1.05 -13.40 15.97
CA GLU A 150 -0.86 -14.83 16.18
C GLU A 150 -0.04 -15.46 15.05
N MET A 151 1.11 -16.04 15.41
CA MET A 151 2.01 -16.64 14.44
C MET A 151 1.74 -18.14 14.19
N HIS A 152 1.00 -18.87 15.05
CA HIS A 152 0.72 -20.31 14.89
C HIS A 152 0.11 -20.68 13.52
N CYS A 153 0.49 -21.83 12.97
CA CYS A 153 0.16 -22.22 11.59
C CYS A 153 -1.30 -22.63 11.41
N GLU A 154 -1.92 -23.07 12.50
CA GLU A 154 -3.29 -23.57 12.55
C GLU A 154 -4.32 -22.44 12.73
N LYS A 155 -3.84 -21.21 12.98
CA LYS A 155 -4.66 -20.05 13.30
C LYS A 155 -4.56 -18.96 12.25
N HIS A 156 -5.59 -18.12 12.14
CA HIS A 156 -5.57 -16.96 11.26
C HIS A 156 -4.67 -15.85 11.81
N PHE A 157 -4.10 -15.03 10.92
CA PHE A 157 -3.22 -13.91 11.28
C PHE A 157 -3.99 -12.77 11.98
N GLU A 158 -5.31 -12.72 11.80
CA GLU A 158 -6.20 -11.67 12.32
C GLU A 158 -6.64 -11.92 13.78
N GLU A 159 -6.21 -13.03 14.40
CA GLU A 159 -6.34 -13.22 15.84
C GLU A 159 -5.24 -12.42 16.56
N TRP A 160 -5.61 -11.26 17.09
CA TRP A 160 -4.71 -10.37 17.81
C TRP A 160 -4.66 -10.73 19.29
N HIS A 161 -3.45 -10.76 19.85
CA HIS A 161 -3.27 -10.79 21.29
C HIS A 161 -3.11 -9.36 21.80
N GLU A 162 -3.93 -8.97 22.78
CA GLU A 162 -3.67 -7.74 23.52
C GLU A 162 -2.28 -7.84 24.16
N PRO A 163 -1.44 -6.79 24.06
CA PRO A 163 -0.15 -6.80 24.72
C PRO A 163 -0.37 -7.16 26.19
N PRO A 164 0.41 -8.09 26.77
CA PRO A 164 0.25 -8.43 28.18
C PRO A 164 0.34 -7.14 28.98
N GLU A 165 -0.73 -6.84 29.75
CA GLU A 165 -0.75 -5.64 30.56
C GLU A 165 0.49 -5.66 31.45
N VAL A 166 1.38 -4.69 31.24
CA VAL A 166 2.54 -4.52 32.10
C VAL A 166 2.01 -4.40 33.53
N PRO A 167 2.44 -5.29 34.46
CA PRO A 167 1.91 -5.30 35.81
C PRO A 167 1.97 -3.89 36.39
N GLU A 168 0.91 -3.42 37.05
CA GLU A 168 0.88 -2.08 37.64
C GLU A 168 2.07 -1.83 38.58
N SER A 169 2.64 -2.88 39.18
CA SER A 169 3.85 -2.79 40.00
C SER A 169 5.11 -2.36 39.22
N MET A 170 5.14 -2.56 37.90
CA MET A 170 6.20 -2.09 37.00
C MET A 170 5.87 -0.73 36.35
N ARG A 171 4.63 -0.25 36.46
CA ARG A 171 4.31 1.17 36.25
C ARG A 171 4.82 1.96 37.45
N ALA A 172 6.15 2.05 37.57
CA ALA A 172 6.76 2.97 38.50
C ALA A 172 6.19 4.37 38.22
N PRO A 173 5.70 5.11 39.24
CA PRO A 173 5.41 6.51 39.05
C PRO A 173 6.73 7.18 38.69
N MET A 174 6.93 7.46 37.40
CA MET A 174 7.90 8.46 36.98
C MET A 174 7.43 9.78 37.56
N LYS A 175 7.74 10.01 38.84
CA LYS A 175 7.90 11.34 39.40
C LYS A 175 9.04 11.93 38.61
N VAL A 176 8.71 12.64 37.54
CA VAL A 176 9.62 13.54 36.87
C VAL A 176 9.87 14.68 37.86
N GLU A 177 10.75 14.46 38.83
CA GLU A 177 11.41 15.56 39.51
C GLU A 177 12.30 16.22 38.46
N VAL A 178 11.78 17.30 37.89
CA VAL A 178 12.54 18.23 37.05
C VAL A 178 13.56 18.92 37.95
N ALA A 179 14.63 18.21 38.28
CA ALA A 179 15.81 18.79 38.89
C ALA A 179 16.53 19.59 37.80
N ALA A 180 16.26 20.90 37.76
CA ALA A 180 17.06 21.87 37.05
C ALA A 180 18.51 21.76 37.54
N THR A 181 19.32 21.00 36.79
CA THR A 181 20.75 20.87 37.07
C THR A 181 21.46 21.68 36.00
N ALA A 182 22.12 22.73 36.48
CA ALA A 182 22.92 23.66 35.74
C ALA A 182 24.05 22.96 34.96
N ALA A 183 24.42 23.61 33.86
CA ALA A 183 25.55 23.27 33.02
C ALA A 183 26.87 23.09 33.80
N PRO A 184 27.72 22.18 33.32
CA PRO A 184 29.13 22.50 33.16
C PRO A 184 29.54 22.41 31.69
N SER A 185 30.00 23.55 31.19
CA SER A 185 30.96 23.65 30.09
C SER A 185 32.20 22.84 30.44
N GLU A 186 32.62 21.91 29.58
CA GLU A 186 34.03 21.74 29.20
C GLU A 186 34.18 20.78 28.02
N ALA A 187 34.90 21.26 26.99
CA ALA A 187 35.36 20.50 25.84
C ALA A 187 36.48 19.52 26.26
N PRO A 188 36.71 18.47 25.46
CA PRO A 188 38.01 18.44 24.79
C PRO A 188 37.93 17.99 23.33
N THR A 189 38.69 18.74 22.54
CA THR A 189 39.30 18.42 21.26
C THR A 189 39.98 17.06 21.29
N GLU A 190 39.63 16.14 20.39
CA GLU A 190 40.53 15.07 19.95
C GLU A 190 40.34 14.74 18.46
N ALA A 191 41.45 14.39 17.83
CA ALA A 191 41.77 14.48 16.41
C ALA A 191 41.16 13.35 15.55
N PRO A 192 41.13 13.53 14.21
CA PRO A 192 40.71 12.48 13.29
C PRO A 192 41.77 11.38 13.15
N GLU A 193 41.42 10.15 13.52
CA GLU A 193 42.17 8.96 13.09
C GLU A 193 41.77 8.57 11.66
N THR A 194 42.80 8.56 10.83
CA THR A 194 42.85 8.05 9.46
C THR A 194 42.64 6.54 9.45
N VAL A 195 41.62 6.05 8.73
CA VAL A 195 41.53 4.63 8.37
C VAL A 195 42.01 4.49 6.92
N GLU A 196 43.11 3.76 6.76
CA GLU A 196 43.75 3.42 5.50
C GLU A 196 42.80 2.65 4.57
N GLU A 197 42.48 3.25 3.44
CA GLU A 197 41.89 2.58 2.28
C GLU A 197 43.00 1.84 1.54
N SER A 198 43.16 0.55 1.85
CA SER A 198 44.12 -0.32 1.17
C SER A 198 43.57 -0.72 -0.20
N ALA A 199 44.15 -0.12 -1.23
CA ALA A 199 43.99 -0.50 -2.62
C ALA A 199 44.44 -1.94 -2.83
N ASN A 200 43.54 -2.81 -3.30
CA ASN A 200 43.95 -4.03 -4.01
C ASN A 200 43.52 -3.91 -5.48
N ALA A 201 44.47 -3.47 -6.29
CA ALA A 201 44.43 -3.58 -7.73
C ALA A 201 44.62 -5.05 -8.12
N THR A 202 43.59 -5.66 -8.72
CA THR A 202 43.79 -6.85 -9.56
C THR A 202 43.45 -6.48 -10.99
N THR A 203 44.53 -6.19 -11.71
CA THR A 203 44.64 -6.00 -13.14
C THR A 203 44.36 -7.34 -13.83
N GLY A 204 43.36 -7.39 -14.69
CA GLY A 204 43.08 -8.53 -15.57
C GLY A 204 42.59 -8.02 -16.91
N ALA A 205 43.55 -7.64 -17.76
CA ALA A 205 43.32 -7.24 -19.14
C ALA A 205 42.78 -8.42 -19.98
N GLY A 206 41.80 -8.13 -20.84
CA GLY A 206 41.23 -9.12 -21.75
C GLY A 206 40.13 -8.55 -22.64
N GLU A 207 40.43 -7.51 -23.42
CA GLU A 207 39.81 -7.25 -24.73
C GLU A 207 40.74 -7.89 -25.79
N PRO A 208 40.34 -8.18 -27.06
CA PRO A 208 39.08 -7.86 -27.74
C PRO A 208 38.50 -9.00 -28.61
N ALA A 209 37.26 -8.86 -29.08
CA ALA A 209 36.91 -9.10 -30.49
C ALA A 209 35.44 -8.77 -30.75
N ALA A 210 35.25 -7.88 -31.72
CA ALA A 210 33.99 -7.64 -32.40
C ALA A 210 33.44 -8.93 -33.02
N SER A 211 32.14 -9.13 -32.92
CA SER A 211 31.37 -9.87 -33.92
C SER A 211 29.95 -9.32 -33.96
N ALA A 212 29.60 -8.83 -35.15
CA ALA A 212 28.27 -8.46 -35.53
C ALA A 212 27.39 -9.70 -35.62
N GLU A 213 26.25 -9.71 -34.94
CA GLU A 213 25.14 -10.62 -35.27
C GLU A 213 23.81 -9.85 -35.35
N LYS A 214 23.50 -9.54 -36.62
CA LYS A 214 22.22 -9.62 -37.30
C LYS A 214 21.08 -10.29 -36.50
N SER A 215 20.00 -9.52 -36.32
CA SER A 215 18.58 -9.91 -36.47
C SER A 215 18.12 -11.27 -35.92
N THR A 216 17.17 -11.29 -34.99
CA THR A 216 15.82 -11.88 -35.19
C THR A 216 14.96 -11.93 -33.91
N SER A 217 13.65 -11.83 -34.15
CA SER A 217 12.58 -12.55 -33.44
C SER A 217 12.17 -12.14 -32.02
N ALA A 218 11.14 -11.30 -32.00
CA ALA A 218 9.82 -11.60 -31.43
C ALA A 218 9.69 -12.93 -30.65
N LYS A 219 9.44 -12.85 -29.34
CA LYS A 219 8.62 -13.82 -28.58
C LYS A 219 8.46 -13.37 -27.11
N GLN A 220 7.48 -12.50 -26.85
CA GLN A 220 6.85 -12.39 -25.53
C GLN A 220 5.34 -12.22 -25.73
N GLY A 221 4.65 -13.35 -25.82
CA GLY A 221 3.21 -13.39 -26.09
C GLY A 221 2.65 -14.81 -26.08
N VAL A 222 2.89 -15.60 -25.02
CA VAL A 222 2.30 -16.95 -24.91
C VAL A 222 1.73 -17.27 -23.53
N SER A 223 1.79 -16.36 -22.54
CA SER A 223 1.29 -16.69 -21.19
C SER A 223 -0.24 -16.55 -21.03
N HIS A 224 -0.91 -15.69 -21.81
CA HIS A 224 -2.36 -15.46 -21.65
C HIS A 224 -3.25 -16.44 -22.43
N ILE A 225 -2.72 -17.16 -23.43
CA ILE A 225 -3.53 -18.06 -24.27
C ILE A 225 -3.89 -19.36 -23.53
N ARG A 226 -3.04 -19.82 -22.61
CA ARG A 226 -3.28 -21.08 -21.88
C ARG A 226 -4.45 -20.98 -20.89
N ILE A 227 -4.68 -19.80 -20.31
CA ILE A 227 -5.78 -19.60 -19.35
C ILE A 227 -7.14 -19.57 -20.08
N ALA A 228 -7.20 -18.96 -21.27
CA ALA A 228 -8.44 -18.89 -22.05
C ALA A 228 -8.94 -20.29 -22.50
N ILE A 229 -8.03 -21.20 -22.86
CA ILE A 229 -8.40 -22.55 -23.32
C ILE A 229 -8.99 -23.39 -22.16
N VAL A 230 -8.45 -23.29 -20.95
CA VAL A 230 -8.97 -24.02 -19.78
C VAL A 230 -10.38 -23.55 -19.43
N LEU A 231 -10.65 -22.25 -19.54
CA LEU A 231 -11.96 -21.66 -19.23
C LEU A 231 -13.06 -22.11 -20.21
N VAL A 232 -12.75 -22.22 -21.50
CA VAL A 232 -13.71 -22.70 -22.53
C VAL A 232 -14.06 -24.18 -22.33
N VAL A 233 -13.09 -25.02 -21.97
CA VAL A 233 -13.33 -26.46 -21.73
C VAL A 233 -14.21 -26.68 -20.50
N VAL A 234 -14.00 -25.94 -19.42
CA VAL A 234 -14.81 -26.04 -18.19
C VAL A 234 -16.24 -25.56 -18.45
N LEU A 235 -16.44 -24.43 -19.13
CA LEU A 235 -17.77 -23.91 -19.44
C LEU A 235 -18.56 -24.83 -20.39
N GLY A 236 -17.87 -25.46 -21.35
CA GLY A 236 -18.47 -26.46 -22.24
C GLY A 236 -18.96 -27.69 -21.48
N ALA A 237 -18.16 -28.23 -20.56
CA ALA A 237 -18.53 -29.40 -19.76
C ALA A 237 -19.75 -29.14 -18.86
N VAL A 238 -19.83 -27.96 -18.24
CA VAL A 238 -20.97 -27.59 -17.39
C VAL A 238 -22.27 -27.49 -18.20
N SER A 239 -22.22 -26.92 -19.42
CA SER A 239 -23.42 -26.83 -20.29
C SER A 239 -23.95 -28.21 -20.68
N VAL A 240 -23.08 -29.18 -20.98
CA VAL A 240 -23.49 -30.55 -21.33
C VAL A 240 -24.17 -31.25 -20.14
N ILE A 241 -23.64 -31.08 -18.93
CA ILE A 241 -24.23 -31.65 -17.70
C ILE A 241 -25.60 -31.06 -17.41
N VAL A 242 -25.75 -29.73 -17.53
CA VAL A 242 -27.04 -29.05 -17.31
C VAL A 242 -28.08 -29.46 -18.35
N CYS A 243 -27.68 -29.64 -19.62
CA CYS A 243 -28.58 -30.14 -20.66
C CYS A 243 -29.03 -31.58 -20.36
N ALA A 244 -28.11 -32.49 -20.00
CA ALA A 244 -28.44 -33.88 -19.69
C ALA A 244 -29.40 -34.01 -18.49
N MET A 245 -29.24 -33.17 -17.46
CA MET A 245 -30.15 -33.15 -16.31
C MET A 245 -31.55 -32.63 -16.64
N ARG A 246 -31.68 -31.75 -17.65
CA ARG A 246 -32.98 -31.24 -18.10
C ARG A 246 -33.79 -32.29 -18.85
N THR A 247 -33.14 -33.10 -19.68
CA THR A 247 -33.80 -34.19 -20.42
C THR A 247 -34.21 -35.38 -19.55
N ALA A 248 -33.55 -35.59 -18.42
CA ALA A 248 -33.90 -36.66 -17.48
C ALA A 248 -35.11 -36.32 -16.58
N ARG A 249 -35.62 -35.08 -16.63
CA ARG A 249 -36.72 -34.59 -15.79
C ARG A 249 -38.08 -34.49 -16.51
N THR A 250 -38.13 -34.82 -17.78
CA THR A 250 -39.35 -34.91 -18.62
C THR A 250 -39.64 -36.34 -18.96
#